data_AF-A0A7S0CWM7-F1
#
_entry.id   AF-A0A7S0CWM7-F1
#
_cell.length_a   1.000
_cell.length_b   1.000
_cell.length_c   1.000
_cell.angle_alpha   90.00
_cell.angle_beta   90.00
_cell.angle_gamma   90.00
#
_symmetry.space_group_name_H-M   'P 1'
#
loop_
_entity.id
_entity.type
_entity.pdbx_description
1 polymer ?
#
loop_
_entity_poly.entity_id
_entity_poly.type
_entity_poly.pdbx_seq_one_letter_code
_entity_poly.pdbx_strand_id
1 'polypeptide(L)'
;ENLNSITSYLMRRLEEDISSREETKKNEEIEFSPVNFPAQKSVFIAGRVVCDAEGKLNAQSVLLEGDRATSAGNSIRLDISKLESYALFPGQVVALQGLNSTGQCFVASKAFQPKCPAPRNPSVDELQDDTKSLQSRPTSVMIASGPFTTSDNMLYWPLNALLECVEEKQPDVLVLAGPFVDSAHRDVCMGNLDLTFEAQYEAVMHTIEQKLAASPTRVLVLPSLNDVHHHNVFPQPPAPAKSTTNIEYLPNPASFKINDINFGIVNSDILMHMSKQEISRRAPGDKLNRLARLSSHLISQRSFYPLYPPVKGANVDHS
;
A
#
# COMPACT_ATOMS: atom_id res chain seq x y z
N GLU A 1 1.03 12.26 -4.65
CA GLU A 1 0.98 12.61 -3.21
C GLU A 1 2.42 12.91 -2.82
N ASN A 2 2.74 14.15 -2.47
CA ASN A 2 4.13 14.55 -2.23
C ASN A 2 4.73 13.74 -1.05
N LEU A 3 5.70 12.89 -1.35
CA LEU A 3 6.34 12.00 -0.38
C LEU A 3 6.87 12.72 0.86
N ASN A 4 7.42 13.93 0.69
CA ASN A 4 7.98 14.70 1.81
C ASN A 4 6.86 15.19 2.75
N SER A 5 5.73 15.60 2.20
CA SER A 5 4.57 16.02 3.00
C SER A 5 4.05 14.89 3.88
N ILE A 6 3.90 13.68 3.30
CA ILE A 6 3.47 12.49 4.05
C ILE A 6 4.49 12.08 5.09
N THR A 7 5.78 12.10 4.73
CA THR A 7 6.88 11.77 5.65
C THR A 7 6.83 12.69 6.87
N SER A 8 6.77 14.01 6.65
CA SER A 8 6.68 15.00 7.73
C SER A 8 5.41 14.85 8.58
N TYR A 9 4.26 14.58 7.95
CA TYR A 9 3.01 14.32 8.67
C TYR A 9 3.10 13.09 9.58
N LEU A 10 3.62 11.97 9.07
CA LEU A 10 3.77 10.74 9.83
C LEU A 10 4.78 10.87 10.96
N MET A 11 5.90 11.57 10.72
CA MET A 11 6.90 11.85 11.74
C MET A 11 6.27 12.63 12.89
N ARG A 12 5.62 13.76 12.60
CA ARG A 12 4.98 14.62 13.61
C ARG A 12 3.93 13.87 14.43
N ARG A 13 3.10 13.07 13.77
CA ARG A 13 2.09 12.25 14.45
C ARG A 13 2.71 11.15 15.32
N LEU A 14 3.82 10.57 14.88
CA LEU A 14 4.55 9.58 15.67
C LEU A 14 5.20 10.21 16.90
N GLU A 15 5.74 11.43 16.77
CA GLU A 15 6.28 12.21 17.88
C GLU A 15 5.20 12.48 18.94
N GLU A 16 4.06 13.04 18.53
CA GLU A 16 2.90 13.29 19.41
C GLU A 16 2.41 12.01 20.13
N ASP A 17 2.32 10.89 19.41
CA ASP A 17 1.90 9.59 19.94
C ASP A 17 2.90 8.99 20.95
N ILE A 18 4.19 9.35 20.85
CA ILE A 18 5.24 8.87 21.75
C ILE A 18 5.33 9.77 22.99
N SER A 19 5.37 11.09 22.79
CA SER A 19 5.41 12.06 23.89
C SER A 19 4.26 11.81 24.85
N SER A 20 3.01 11.76 24.36
CA SER A 20 1.83 11.47 25.19
C SER A 20 1.93 10.18 26.01
N ARG A 21 2.48 9.10 25.45
CA ARG A 21 2.55 7.79 26.13
C ARG A 21 3.69 7.66 27.11
N GLU A 22 4.87 8.10 26.70
CA GLU A 22 6.08 7.91 27.49
C GLU A 22 6.20 9.00 28.56
N GLU A 23 5.66 10.21 28.36
CA GLU A 23 5.43 11.21 29.42
C GLU A 23 4.55 10.63 30.53
N THR A 24 3.44 9.98 30.16
CA THR A 24 2.55 9.33 31.13
C THR A 24 3.26 8.23 31.93
N LYS A 25 4.26 7.57 31.36
CA LYS A 25 5.01 6.49 32.03
C LYS A 25 6.16 6.98 32.90
N LYS A 26 6.86 8.04 32.47
CA LYS A 26 8.09 8.51 33.11
C LYS A 26 7.91 9.80 33.91
N ASN A 27 6.77 10.48 33.75
CA ASN A 27 6.48 11.77 34.37
C ASN A 27 7.55 12.83 34.02
N GLU A 28 8.12 12.73 32.82
CA GLU A 28 9.17 13.60 32.26
C GLU A 28 8.77 13.98 30.83
N GLU A 29 8.98 15.25 30.47
CA GLU A 29 8.73 15.77 29.12
C GLU A 29 9.69 15.15 28.12
N ILE A 30 9.17 14.69 26.98
CA ILE A 30 9.96 14.03 25.95
C ILE A 30 10.12 14.96 24.76
N GLU A 31 11.37 15.39 24.56
CA GLU A 31 11.76 16.23 23.44
C GLU A 31 12.45 15.40 22.36
N PHE A 32 12.02 15.59 21.10
CA PHE A 32 12.67 15.02 19.93
C PHE A 32 13.83 15.90 19.49
N SER A 33 14.99 15.29 19.28
CA SER A 33 16.19 15.96 18.80
C SER A 33 16.34 15.80 17.27
N PRO A 34 17.02 16.74 16.59
CA PRO A 34 17.48 16.52 15.23
C PRO A 34 18.30 15.24 15.11
N VAL A 35 18.21 14.53 13.98
CA VAL A 35 18.85 13.20 13.83
C VAL A 35 20.38 13.26 13.98
N ASN A 36 21.00 14.38 13.63
CA ASN A 36 22.44 14.62 13.71
C ASN A 36 22.89 15.31 15.01
N PHE A 37 21.98 15.54 15.97
CA PHE A 37 22.30 16.21 17.22
C PHE A 37 23.16 15.32 18.14
N PRO A 38 24.39 15.72 18.49
CA PRO A 38 25.22 14.98 19.43
C PRO A 38 24.69 15.11 20.86
N ALA A 39 24.48 13.99 21.54
CA ALA A 39 23.98 13.95 22.90
C ALA A 39 24.75 12.90 23.74
N GLN A 40 25.08 13.26 24.98
CA GLN A 40 25.67 12.35 25.97
C GLN A 40 24.62 11.50 26.71
N LYS A 41 23.34 11.90 26.63
CA LYS A 41 22.20 11.18 27.20
C LYS A 41 21.38 10.54 26.08
N SER A 42 20.52 9.59 26.46
CA SER A 42 19.60 9.00 25.50
C SER A 42 18.57 10.04 25.06
N VAL A 43 18.36 10.14 23.74
CA VAL A 43 17.42 11.07 23.11
C VAL A 43 16.46 10.32 22.19
N PHE A 44 15.38 11.00 21.79
CA PHE A 44 14.44 10.53 20.79
C PHE A 44 14.71 11.23 19.46
N ILE A 45 14.68 10.47 18.38
CA ILE A 45 14.76 10.99 17.01
C ILE A 45 13.68 10.33 16.15
N ALA A 46 13.21 11.03 15.13
CA ALA A 46 12.31 10.48 14.13
C ALA A 46 12.89 10.72 12.73
N GLY A 47 12.57 9.82 11.80
CA GLY A 47 13.05 9.95 10.43
C GLY A 47 12.58 8.82 9.53
N ARG A 48 13.04 8.90 8.29
CA ARG A 48 12.79 7.91 7.24
C ARG A 48 13.98 6.97 7.12
N VAL A 49 13.72 5.67 7.06
CA VAL A 49 14.75 4.66 6.83
C VAL A 49 15.23 4.77 5.38
N VAL A 50 16.55 4.88 5.20
CA VAL A 50 17.21 4.95 3.90
C VAL A 50 18.33 3.90 3.84
N CYS A 51 18.69 3.46 2.64
CA CYS A 51 19.82 2.55 2.42
C CYS A 51 21.03 3.34 1.91
N ASP A 52 22.20 3.10 2.49
CA ASP A 52 23.49 3.68 2.07
C ASP A 52 24.02 3.12 0.73
N ALA A 53 23.36 2.11 0.17
CA ALA A 53 23.79 1.43 -1.05
C ALA A 53 22.62 1.23 -2.03
N GLU A 54 22.93 1.13 -3.32
CA GLU A 54 21.97 0.79 -4.40
C GLU A 54 21.43 -0.66 -4.31
N GLY A 55 21.85 -1.42 -3.30
CA GLY A 55 21.48 -2.81 -3.08
C GLY A 55 20.36 -2.99 -2.06
N LYS A 56 20.16 -4.26 -1.66
CA LYS A 56 19.21 -4.62 -0.62
C LYS A 56 19.65 -4.06 0.74
N LEU A 57 18.71 -3.48 1.48
CA LEU A 57 18.92 -3.03 2.84
C LEU A 57 19.48 -4.17 3.70
N ASN A 58 20.53 -3.89 4.47
CA ASN A 58 21.09 -4.80 5.47
C ASN A 58 21.32 -4.04 6.79
N ALA A 59 21.59 -4.76 7.88
CA ALA A 59 21.68 -4.17 9.21
C ALA A 59 22.85 -3.17 9.37
N GLN A 60 23.85 -3.22 8.49
CA GLN A 60 25.03 -2.36 8.51
C GLN A 60 24.88 -1.12 7.61
N SER A 61 23.92 -1.13 6.68
CA SER A 61 23.69 -0.08 5.69
C SER A 61 22.45 0.77 5.95
N VAL A 62 21.91 0.70 7.18
CA VAL A 62 20.71 1.45 7.57
C VAL A 62 21.11 2.88 7.90
N LEU A 63 20.50 3.82 7.19
CA LEU A 63 20.54 5.25 7.49
C LEU A 63 19.17 5.71 7.97
N LEU A 64 19.16 6.78 8.75
CA LEU A 64 17.95 7.50 9.10
C LEU A 64 18.06 8.94 8.59
N GLU A 65 17.17 9.29 7.68
CA GLU A 65 17.03 10.64 7.12
C GLU A 65 16.03 11.43 7.96
N GLY A 66 16.46 12.57 8.49
CA GLY A 66 15.60 13.49 9.22
C GLY A 66 14.79 14.40 8.28
N ASP A 67 13.81 15.10 8.83
CA ASP A 67 13.02 16.06 8.06
C ASP A 67 13.81 17.34 7.74
N ARG A 68 13.27 18.17 6.84
CA ARG A 68 13.89 19.44 6.46
C ARG A 68 13.79 20.51 7.55
N ALA A 69 12.75 20.51 8.37
CA ALA A 69 12.50 21.60 9.31
C ALA A 69 13.37 21.49 10.57
N THR A 70 13.51 20.29 11.14
CA THR A 70 14.31 20.09 12.37
C THR A 70 15.73 19.64 12.08
N SER A 71 15.91 18.76 11.09
CA SER A 71 17.17 18.07 10.81
C SER A 71 17.90 18.57 9.56
N ALA A 72 17.37 19.60 8.89
CA ALA A 72 17.89 20.13 7.62
C ALA A 72 18.06 19.07 6.52
N GLY A 73 17.30 17.97 6.57
CA GLY A 73 17.42 16.84 5.64
C GLY A 73 18.70 16.01 5.82
N ASN A 74 19.41 16.15 6.94
CA ASN A 74 20.59 15.33 7.21
C ASN A 74 20.21 13.86 7.40
N SER A 75 21.14 12.98 7.03
CA SER A 75 21.04 11.54 7.28
C SER A 75 22.15 11.09 8.22
N ILE A 76 21.84 10.15 9.10
CA ILE A 76 22.79 9.57 10.05
C ILE A 76 22.80 8.05 9.96
N ARG A 77 23.96 7.43 10.21
CA ARG A 77 24.04 5.97 10.32
C ARG A 77 23.23 5.48 11.51
N LEU A 78 22.48 4.40 11.32
CA LEU A 78 21.69 3.77 12.37
C LEU A 78 22.31 2.41 12.77
N ASP A 79 22.79 2.33 14.01
CA ASP A 79 23.20 1.07 14.62
C ASP A 79 22.02 0.45 15.38
N ILE A 80 21.48 -0.64 14.82
CA ILE A 80 20.37 -1.43 15.35
C ILE A 80 20.82 -2.67 16.13
N SER A 81 22.12 -2.81 16.43
CA SER A 81 22.68 -3.99 17.09
C SER A 81 22.05 -4.28 18.45
N LYS A 82 21.68 -3.23 19.20
CA LYS A 82 21.06 -3.30 20.53
C LYS A 82 19.54 -3.51 20.51
N LEU A 83 18.90 -3.51 19.35
CA LEU A 83 17.48 -3.82 19.24
C LEU A 83 17.26 -5.34 19.36
N GLU A 84 16.41 -5.74 20.32
CA GLU A 84 15.99 -7.13 20.49
C GLU A 84 15.17 -7.63 19.29
N SER A 85 14.32 -6.75 18.75
CA SER A 85 13.52 -7.03 17.55
C SER A 85 13.33 -5.77 16.71
N TYR A 86 13.21 -5.95 15.41
CA TYR A 86 12.90 -4.89 14.46
C TYR A 86 12.37 -5.48 13.15
N ALA A 87 11.64 -4.66 12.41
CA ALA A 87 11.33 -4.89 11.01
C ALA A 87 11.37 -3.53 10.31
N LEU A 88 12.33 -3.40 9.39
CA LEU A 88 12.69 -2.16 8.73
C LEU A 88 12.70 -2.34 7.22
N PHE A 89 12.22 -1.35 6.47
CA PHE A 89 12.33 -1.30 5.02
C PHE A 89 12.61 0.15 4.55
N PRO A 90 13.21 0.36 3.37
CA PRO A 90 13.46 1.70 2.84
C PRO A 90 12.18 2.53 2.65
N GLY A 91 12.18 3.78 3.06
CA GLY A 91 11.01 4.67 3.03
C GLY A 91 10.16 4.64 4.29
N GLN A 92 10.39 3.69 5.20
CA GLN A 92 9.63 3.58 6.44
C GLN A 92 9.90 4.75 7.37
N VAL A 93 8.85 5.41 7.85
CA VAL A 93 8.92 6.39 8.93
C VAL A 93 8.94 5.66 10.27
N VAL A 94 9.97 5.94 11.07
CA VAL A 94 10.20 5.36 12.39
C VAL A 94 10.66 6.43 13.39
N ALA A 95 10.44 6.16 14.67
CA ALA A 95 11.04 6.91 15.76
C ALA A 95 11.88 5.97 16.61
N LEU A 96 12.96 6.49 17.15
CA LEU A 96 13.99 5.71 17.81
C LEU A 96 14.41 6.42 19.09
N GLN A 97 14.61 5.64 20.14
CA GLN A 97 15.26 6.09 21.36
C GLN A 97 16.64 5.43 21.43
N GLY A 98 17.66 6.22 21.74
CA GLY A 98 19.04 5.73 21.72
C GLY A 98 20.04 6.82 22.05
N LEU A 99 21.31 6.60 21.70
CA LEU A 99 22.42 7.52 21.99
C LEU A 99 23.10 7.95 20.69
N ASN A 100 23.44 9.23 20.60
CA ASN A 100 24.24 9.79 19.51
C ASN A 100 25.45 10.55 20.07
N SER A 101 26.49 9.84 20.49
CA SER A 101 27.63 10.49 21.15
C SER A 101 28.49 11.35 20.20
N THR A 102 28.43 11.09 18.89
CA THR A 102 29.32 11.71 17.89
C THR A 102 28.61 12.62 16.89
N GLY A 103 27.28 12.55 16.80
CA GLY A 103 26.51 13.20 15.72
C GLY A 103 26.48 12.42 14.40
N GLN A 104 27.21 11.30 14.30
CA GLN A 104 27.45 10.57 13.04
C GLN A 104 26.85 9.15 13.02
N CYS A 105 26.61 8.56 14.18
CA CYS A 105 25.99 7.25 14.32
C CYS A 105 25.05 7.23 15.52
N PHE A 106 23.78 6.93 15.26
CA PHE A 106 22.78 6.74 16.30
C PHE A 106 22.71 5.28 16.71
N VAL A 107 22.96 4.98 17.98
CA VAL A 107 22.85 3.62 18.52
C VAL A 107 21.47 3.45 19.14
N ALA A 108 20.57 2.76 18.44
CA ALA A 108 19.19 2.58 18.84
C ALA A 108 19.04 1.51 19.93
N SER A 109 18.38 1.88 21.03
CA SER A 109 18.00 0.95 22.10
C SER A 109 16.52 0.56 22.04
N LYS A 110 15.66 1.39 21.44
CA LYS A 110 14.22 1.12 21.26
C LYS A 110 13.72 1.73 19.96
N ALA A 111 12.85 1.01 19.27
CA ALA A 111 12.23 1.46 18.03
C ALA A 111 10.71 1.55 18.19
N PHE A 112 10.12 2.56 17.56
CA PHE A 112 8.70 2.86 17.57
C PHE A 112 8.22 3.01 16.13
N GLN A 113 7.06 2.43 15.85
CA GLN A 113 6.39 2.54 14.56
C GLN A 113 5.08 3.32 14.74
N PRO A 114 4.61 4.04 13.71
CA PRO A 114 3.28 4.63 13.72
C PRO A 114 2.21 3.61 14.09
N LYS A 115 1.23 4.01 14.90
CA LYS A 115 0.07 3.15 15.14
C LYS A 115 -0.69 2.92 13.84
N CYS A 116 -1.17 1.69 13.65
CA CYS A 116 -2.24 1.45 12.70
C CYS A 116 -3.44 2.35 13.09
N PRO A 117 -4.00 3.14 12.16
CA PRO A 117 -5.20 3.92 12.44
C PRO A 117 -6.31 3.00 12.93
N ALA A 118 -7.07 3.45 13.93
CA ALA A 118 -8.24 2.73 14.37
C ALA A 118 -9.26 2.64 13.22
N PRO A 119 -9.95 1.50 13.04
CA PRO A 119 -11.04 1.43 12.09
C PRO A 119 -12.09 2.48 12.42
N ARG A 120 -12.72 3.05 11.39
CA ARG A 120 -13.86 3.94 11.58
C ARG A 120 -15.01 3.15 12.20
N ASN A 121 -15.56 3.64 13.29
CA ASN A 121 -16.82 3.13 13.83
C ASN A 121 -17.97 3.83 13.09
N PRO A 122 -18.85 3.11 12.36
CA PRO A 122 -20.05 3.70 11.79
C PRO A 122 -20.98 4.20 12.89
N SER A 123 -21.80 5.22 12.59
CA SER A 123 -22.82 5.69 13.53
C SER A 123 -23.97 4.69 13.62
N VAL A 124 -24.77 4.76 14.70
CA VAL A 124 -25.97 3.92 14.84
C VAL A 124 -26.96 4.19 13.70
N ASP A 125 -27.07 5.44 13.26
CA ASP A 125 -27.96 5.83 12.16
C ASP A 125 -27.49 5.24 10.82
N GLU A 126 -26.17 5.28 10.54
CA GLU A 126 -25.57 4.65 9.35
C GLU A 126 -25.88 3.15 9.31
N LEU A 127 -25.71 2.46 10.45
CA LEU A 127 -26.01 1.03 10.56
C LEU A 127 -27.50 0.72 10.36
N GLN A 128 -28.40 1.57 10.85
CA GLN A 128 -29.84 1.37 10.68
C GLN A 128 -30.29 1.58 9.24
N ASP A 129 -29.75 2.58 8.56
CA ASP A 129 -30.07 2.86 7.15
C ASP A 129 -29.54 1.75 6.24
N ASP A 130 -28.32 1.26 6.49
CA ASP A 130 -27.76 0.10 5.78
C ASP A 130 -28.55 -1.18 6.04
N THR A 131 -29.00 -1.42 7.29
CA THR A 131 -29.82 -2.60 7.61
C THR A 131 -31.18 -2.57 6.90
N LYS A 132 -31.80 -1.38 6.80
CA LYS A 132 -33.07 -1.19 6.08
C LYS A 132 -32.88 -1.35 4.57
N SER A 133 -31.84 -0.75 3.99
CA SER A 133 -31.56 -0.83 2.55
C SER A 133 -31.23 -2.27 2.11
N LEU A 134 -30.52 -3.02 2.96
CA LEU A 134 -30.17 -4.42 2.73
C LEU A 134 -31.28 -5.41 3.10
N GLN A 135 -32.41 -4.97 3.65
CA GLN A 135 -33.45 -5.86 4.17
C GLN A 135 -32.88 -6.94 5.13
N SER A 136 -31.87 -6.57 5.92
CA SER A 136 -31.13 -7.48 6.83
C SER A 136 -30.37 -8.65 6.18
N ARG A 137 -30.11 -8.63 4.86
CA ARG A 137 -29.27 -9.64 4.20
C ARG A 137 -27.79 -9.23 4.23
N PRO A 138 -26.84 -10.19 4.28
CA PRO A 138 -25.41 -9.87 4.19
C PRO A 138 -25.05 -9.31 2.81
N THR A 139 -24.07 -8.40 2.78
CA THR A 139 -23.48 -7.92 1.54
C THR A 139 -22.47 -8.93 1.00
N SER A 140 -22.61 -9.32 -0.26
CA SER A 140 -21.71 -10.24 -0.95
C SER A 140 -20.82 -9.47 -1.91
N VAL A 141 -19.50 -9.58 -1.74
CA VAL A 141 -18.51 -8.94 -2.61
C VAL A 141 -17.57 -10.01 -3.17
N MET A 142 -17.44 -10.05 -4.50
CA MET A 142 -16.45 -10.87 -5.20
C MET A 142 -15.31 -9.98 -5.70
N ILE A 143 -14.07 -10.43 -5.54
CA ILE A 143 -12.87 -9.69 -5.98
C ILE A 143 -12.03 -10.65 -6.82
N ALA A 144 -11.63 -10.21 -8.01
CA ALA A 144 -10.71 -10.94 -8.89
C ALA A 144 -9.65 -10.00 -9.45
N SER A 145 -8.46 -10.54 -9.68
CA SER A 145 -7.34 -9.83 -10.29
C SER A 145 -6.82 -10.64 -11.47
N GLY A 146 -6.48 -9.93 -12.56
CA GLY A 146 -5.94 -10.55 -13.76
C GLY A 146 -4.56 -11.20 -13.54
N PRO A 147 -4.00 -11.85 -14.58
CA PRO A 147 -4.52 -11.87 -15.95
C PRO A 147 -5.80 -12.69 -16.13
N PHE A 148 -6.68 -12.22 -17.02
CA PHE A 148 -7.98 -12.86 -17.29
C PHE A 148 -7.99 -13.78 -18.53
N THR A 149 -6.82 -14.03 -19.12
CA THR A 149 -6.60 -14.99 -20.21
C THR A 149 -5.37 -15.84 -19.91
N THR A 150 -5.22 -16.98 -20.59
CA THR A 150 -4.04 -17.83 -20.48
C THR A 150 -2.90 -17.29 -21.34
N SER A 151 -1.65 -17.65 -21.04
CA SER A 151 -0.46 -17.06 -21.70
C SER A 151 -0.25 -17.45 -23.17
N ASP A 152 -1.02 -18.43 -23.66
CA ASP A 152 -0.87 -19.06 -24.97
C ASP A 152 -1.86 -18.52 -26.02
N ASN A 153 -2.91 -17.79 -25.60
CA ASN A 153 -3.95 -17.25 -26.48
C ASN A 153 -4.75 -16.09 -25.82
N MET A 154 -5.53 -15.36 -26.63
CA MET A 154 -6.40 -14.26 -26.19
C MET A 154 -7.90 -14.65 -26.15
N LEU A 155 -8.23 -15.88 -25.74
CA LEU A 155 -9.61 -16.38 -25.75
C LEU A 155 -10.40 -16.04 -24.47
N TYR A 156 -9.74 -15.54 -23.41
CA TYR A 156 -10.39 -15.10 -22.18
C TYR A 156 -11.31 -16.14 -21.50
N TRP A 157 -10.99 -17.44 -21.62
CA TRP A 157 -11.71 -18.50 -20.91
C TRP A 157 -11.79 -18.29 -19.39
N PRO A 158 -10.72 -17.87 -18.69
CA PRO A 158 -10.80 -17.57 -17.26
C PRO A 158 -11.81 -16.46 -16.94
N LEU A 159 -11.86 -15.40 -17.76
CA LEU A 159 -12.87 -14.34 -17.61
C LEU A 159 -14.29 -14.89 -17.76
N ASN A 160 -14.52 -15.66 -18.82
CA ASN A 160 -15.85 -16.20 -19.09
C ASN A 160 -16.33 -17.12 -17.96
N ALA A 161 -15.46 -17.99 -17.45
CA ALA A 161 -15.77 -18.86 -16.31
C ALA A 161 -16.01 -18.06 -15.01
N LEU A 162 -15.26 -16.97 -14.79
CA LEU A 162 -15.51 -16.05 -13.68
C LEU A 162 -16.89 -15.40 -13.79
N LEU A 163 -17.24 -14.90 -14.98
CA LEU A 163 -18.52 -14.24 -15.22
C LEU A 163 -19.70 -15.20 -15.07
N GLU A 164 -19.57 -16.45 -15.52
CA GLU A 164 -20.57 -17.50 -15.27
C GLU A 164 -20.80 -17.74 -13.77
N CYS A 165 -19.72 -17.78 -12.98
CA CYS A 165 -19.80 -17.88 -11.52
C CYS A 165 -20.48 -16.66 -10.88
N VAL A 166 -20.28 -15.46 -11.45
CA VAL A 166 -20.96 -14.23 -11.01
C VAL A 166 -22.44 -14.26 -11.38
N GLU A 167 -22.80 -14.73 -12.57
CA GLU A 167 -24.19 -14.93 -13.00
C GLU A 167 -24.94 -15.93 -12.11
N GLU A 168 -24.26 -17.00 -11.67
CA GLU A 168 -24.83 -17.99 -10.75
C GLU A 168 -24.98 -17.43 -9.32
N LYS A 169 -23.94 -16.78 -8.80
CA LYS A 169 -23.89 -16.35 -7.39
C LYS A 169 -24.55 -15.00 -7.12
N GLN A 170 -24.68 -14.16 -8.14
CA GLN A 170 -25.30 -12.83 -8.06
C GLN A 170 -24.78 -12.01 -6.87
N PRO A 171 -23.45 -11.76 -6.76
CA PRO A 171 -22.91 -10.91 -5.70
C PRO A 171 -23.44 -9.48 -5.84
N ASP A 172 -23.45 -8.72 -4.75
CA ASP A 172 -23.83 -7.30 -4.79
C ASP A 172 -22.82 -6.47 -5.55
N VAL A 173 -21.54 -6.77 -5.33
CA VAL A 173 -20.42 -6.07 -5.96
C VAL A 173 -19.39 -7.06 -6.49
N LEU A 174 -18.94 -6.83 -7.72
CA LEU A 174 -17.78 -7.47 -8.32
C LEU A 174 -16.66 -6.45 -8.50
N VAL A 175 -15.49 -6.68 -7.91
CA VAL A 175 -14.29 -5.87 -8.14
C VAL A 175 -13.36 -6.63 -9.08
N LEU A 176 -13.09 -6.04 -10.25
CA LEU A 176 -12.15 -6.57 -11.24
C LEU A 176 -10.92 -5.68 -11.29
N ALA A 177 -9.79 -6.21 -10.84
CA ALA A 177 -8.50 -5.56 -10.98
C ALA A 177 -7.76 -6.11 -12.20
N GLY A 178 -7.22 -5.24 -13.04
CA GLY A 178 -6.41 -5.64 -14.21
C GLY A 178 -5.17 -6.47 -13.82
N PRO A 179 -4.37 -6.89 -14.81
CA PRO A 179 -4.45 -6.49 -16.21
C PRO A 179 -5.56 -7.21 -16.97
N PHE A 180 -6.28 -6.47 -17.81
CA PHE A 180 -7.28 -6.98 -18.75
C PHE A 180 -6.65 -7.27 -20.12
N VAL A 181 -5.72 -6.41 -20.55
CA VAL A 181 -4.84 -6.68 -21.69
C VAL A 181 -3.42 -6.56 -21.18
N ASP A 182 -2.85 -7.70 -20.79
CA ASP A 182 -1.55 -7.74 -20.12
C ASP A 182 -0.41 -7.44 -21.10
N SER A 183 0.33 -6.37 -20.81
CA SER A 183 1.56 -5.99 -21.51
C SER A 183 2.60 -7.11 -21.57
N ALA A 184 2.62 -8.02 -20.60
CA ALA A 184 3.52 -9.17 -20.55
C ALA A 184 2.98 -10.40 -21.32
N HIS A 185 1.76 -10.36 -21.86
CA HIS A 185 1.21 -11.45 -22.67
C HIS A 185 2.02 -11.63 -23.96
N ARG A 186 2.26 -12.89 -24.36
CA ARG A 186 3.10 -13.23 -25.53
C ARG A 186 2.66 -12.50 -26.79
N ASP A 187 1.37 -12.56 -27.11
CA ASP A 187 0.85 -12.00 -28.36
C ASP A 187 0.81 -10.46 -28.33
N VAL A 188 0.70 -9.86 -27.13
CA VAL A 188 0.82 -8.40 -26.94
C VAL A 188 2.27 -7.96 -27.18
N CYS A 189 3.23 -8.65 -26.55
CA CYS A 189 4.66 -8.40 -26.72
C CYS A 189 5.13 -8.55 -28.18
N MET A 190 4.58 -9.52 -28.91
CA MET A 190 4.92 -9.78 -30.31
C MET A 190 4.18 -8.89 -31.31
N GLY A 191 3.18 -8.11 -30.86
CA GLY A 191 2.33 -7.33 -31.75
C GLY A 191 1.44 -8.21 -32.64
N ASN A 192 1.08 -9.41 -32.17
CA ASN A 192 0.29 -10.40 -32.90
C ASN A 192 -1.22 -10.28 -32.60
N LEU A 193 -1.71 -9.06 -32.35
CA LEU A 193 -3.13 -8.81 -32.17
C LEU A 193 -3.73 -8.27 -33.47
N ASP A 194 -4.93 -8.75 -33.80
CA ASP A 194 -5.70 -8.23 -34.94
C ASP A 194 -6.32 -6.84 -34.65
N LEU A 195 -6.39 -6.46 -33.37
CA LEU A 195 -6.95 -5.21 -32.87
C LEU A 195 -5.86 -4.32 -32.25
N THR A 196 -6.14 -3.02 -32.17
CA THR A 196 -5.35 -2.13 -31.31
C THR A 196 -5.51 -2.51 -29.84
N PHE A 197 -4.57 -2.12 -28.99
CA PHE A 197 -4.64 -2.37 -27.55
C PHE A 197 -5.91 -1.80 -26.90
N GLU A 198 -6.31 -0.59 -27.32
CA GLU A 198 -7.54 0.06 -26.87
C GLU A 198 -8.78 -0.73 -27.33
N ALA A 199 -8.87 -1.09 -28.60
CA ALA A 199 -10.01 -1.87 -29.12
C ALA A 199 -10.10 -3.27 -28.49
N GLN A 200 -8.96 -3.91 -28.19
CA GLN A 200 -8.93 -5.19 -27.49
C GLN A 200 -9.46 -5.04 -26.05
N TYR A 201 -9.08 -3.97 -25.35
CA TYR A 201 -9.60 -3.67 -24.02
C TYR A 201 -11.11 -3.39 -24.04
N GLU A 202 -11.57 -2.56 -24.99
CA GLU A 202 -12.99 -2.27 -25.17
C GLU A 202 -13.80 -3.54 -25.44
N ALA A 203 -13.28 -4.48 -26.24
CA ALA A 203 -13.94 -5.77 -26.49
C ALA A 203 -14.08 -6.63 -25.22
N VAL A 204 -13.07 -6.61 -24.34
CA VAL A 204 -13.12 -7.30 -23.03
C VAL A 204 -14.17 -6.67 -22.13
N MET A 205 -14.17 -5.33 -22.02
CA MET A 205 -15.16 -4.60 -21.23
C MET A 205 -16.59 -4.83 -21.76
N HIS A 206 -16.77 -4.82 -23.08
CA HIS A 206 -18.06 -5.10 -23.72
C HIS A 206 -18.57 -6.51 -23.40
N THR A 207 -17.67 -7.50 -23.35
CA THR A 207 -18.02 -8.87 -22.96
C THR A 207 -18.53 -8.93 -21.52
N ILE A 208 -17.88 -8.20 -20.60
CA ILE A 208 -18.30 -8.10 -19.19
C ILE A 208 -19.68 -7.44 -19.11
N GLU A 209 -19.89 -6.32 -19.81
CA GLU A 209 -21.17 -5.61 -19.85
C GLU A 209 -22.29 -6.49 -20.40
N GLN A 210 -22.05 -7.20 -21.50
CA GLN A 210 -23.05 -8.06 -22.12
C GLN A 210 -23.45 -9.24 -21.21
N LYS A 211 -22.47 -9.95 -20.65
CA LYS A 211 -22.74 -11.09 -19.75
C LYS A 211 -23.45 -10.67 -18.47
N LEU A 212 -23.16 -9.48 -17.95
CA LEU A 212 -23.75 -8.98 -16.71
C LEU A 212 -24.91 -7.99 -16.94
N ALA A 213 -25.42 -7.83 -18.16
CA ALA A 213 -26.46 -6.85 -18.47
C ALA A 213 -27.76 -7.07 -17.69
N ALA A 214 -28.13 -8.33 -17.46
CA ALA A 214 -29.30 -8.72 -16.68
C ALA A 214 -29.00 -8.90 -15.18
N SER A 215 -27.73 -8.77 -14.77
CA SER A 215 -27.32 -8.94 -13.38
C SER A 215 -27.54 -7.66 -12.55
N PRO A 216 -28.12 -7.75 -11.34
CA PRO A 216 -28.07 -6.67 -10.34
C PRO A 216 -26.66 -6.36 -9.81
N THR A 217 -25.63 -7.16 -10.11
CA THR A 217 -24.26 -6.95 -9.62
C THR A 217 -23.69 -5.62 -10.12
N ARG A 218 -23.21 -4.78 -9.19
CA ARG A 218 -22.40 -3.60 -9.53
C ARG A 218 -20.95 -4.00 -9.76
N VAL A 219 -20.35 -3.56 -10.86
CA VAL A 219 -18.96 -3.87 -11.22
C VAL A 219 -18.08 -2.66 -10.96
N LEU A 220 -16.99 -2.86 -10.22
CA LEU A 220 -15.93 -1.89 -9.99
C LEU A 220 -14.68 -2.34 -10.73
N VAL A 221 -14.18 -1.53 -11.65
CA VAL A 221 -13.01 -1.85 -12.47
C VAL A 221 -11.81 -1.03 -12.00
N LEU A 222 -10.71 -1.70 -11.68
CA LEU A 222 -9.47 -1.11 -11.22
C LEU A 222 -8.34 -1.39 -12.23
N PRO A 223 -7.63 -0.37 -12.74
CA PRO A 223 -6.58 -0.58 -13.72
C PRO A 223 -5.33 -1.24 -13.10
N SER A 224 -4.47 -1.76 -13.96
CA SER A 224 -3.12 -2.25 -13.62
C SER A 224 -2.05 -1.45 -14.35
N LEU A 225 -0.85 -1.35 -13.79
CA LEU A 225 0.31 -0.80 -14.51
C LEU A 225 0.70 -1.67 -15.72
N ASN A 226 0.25 -2.93 -15.72
CA ASN A 226 0.48 -3.87 -16.81
C ASN A 226 -0.61 -3.81 -17.88
N ASP A 227 -1.65 -2.97 -17.74
CA ASP A 227 -2.63 -2.76 -18.80
C ASP A 227 -2.00 -1.98 -19.95
N VAL A 228 -1.74 -2.67 -21.07
CA VAL A 228 -0.93 -2.12 -22.18
C VAL A 228 -1.57 -0.89 -22.86
N HIS A 229 -2.88 -0.72 -22.72
CA HIS A 229 -3.65 0.39 -23.28
C HIS A 229 -3.67 1.63 -22.37
N HIS A 230 -3.20 1.55 -21.12
CA HIS A 230 -3.37 2.59 -20.10
C HIS A 230 -2.04 3.15 -19.59
N HIS A 231 -2.11 4.24 -18.81
CA HIS A 231 -0.93 4.85 -18.19
C HIS A 231 -0.19 3.85 -17.30
N ASN A 232 1.11 3.64 -17.52
CA ASN A 232 1.90 2.66 -16.77
C ASN A 232 2.64 3.25 -15.56
N VAL A 233 2.10 4.30 -14.92
CA VAL A 233 2.70 4.99 -13.77
C VAL A 233 1.72 5.01 -12.60
N PHE A 234 2.18 4.63 -11.42
CA PHE A 234 1.40 4.65 -10.18
C PHE A 234 1.58 6.00 -9.46
N PRO A 235 0.53 6.61 -8.90
CA PRO A 235 -0.88 6.20 -8.98
C PRO A 235 -1.46 6.42 -10.40
N GLN A 236 -2.36 5.53 -10.83
CA GLN A 236 -3.01 5.60 -12.14
C GLN A 236 -4.41 6.24 -12.01
N PRO A 237 -4.82 7.07 -12.99
CA PRO A 237 -6.21 7.52 -13.09
C PRO A 237 -7.14 6.33 -13.45
N PRO A 238 -8.46 6.48 -13.30
CA PRO A 238 -9.41 5.51 -13.85
C PRO A 238 -9.19 5.28 -15.34
N ALA A 239 -9.53 4.09 -15.83
CA ALA A 239 -9.47 3.79 -17.26
C ALA A 239 -10.35 4.78 -18.07
N PRO A 240 -9.95 5.17 -19.30
CA PRO A 240 -10.65 6.15 -20.13
C PRO A 240 -11.89 5.54 -20.80
N ALA A 241 -12.80 4.98 -20.00
CA ALA A 241 -14.04 4.37 -20.47
C ALA A 241 -15.25 5.12 -19.89
N LYS A 242 -16.35 5.14 -20.63
CA LYS A 242 -17.60 5.71 -20.12
C LYS A 242 -18.20 4.76 -19.10
N SER A 243 -18.41 5.22 -17.87
CA SER A 243 -19.20 4.48 -16.89
C SER A 243 -20.59 4.19 -17.46
N THR A 244 -21.01 2.94 -17.36
CA THR A 244 -22.38 2.51 -17.66
C THR A 244 -23.18 2.44 -16.36
N THR A 245 -24.46 2.08 -16.42
CA THR A 245 -25.29 1.98 -15.22
C THR A 245 -24.74 0.97 -14.20
N ASN A 246 -24.01 -0.05 -14.68
CA ASN A 246 -23.59 -1.18 -13.86
C ASN A 246 -22.07 -1.23 -13.65
N ILE A 247 -21.27 -0.47 -14.41
CA ILE A 247 -19.80 -0.47 -14.30
C ILE A 247 -19.27 0.91 -13.91
N GLU A 248 -18.46 0.93 -12.85
CA GLU A 248 -17.73 2.11 -12.37
C GLU A 248 -16.22 1.86 -12.45
N TYR A 249 -15.49 2.81 -13.03
CA TYR A 249 -14.03 2.76 -13.16
C TYR A 249 -13.37 3.53 -12.02
N LEU A 250 -12.45 2.88 -11.31
CA LEU A 250 -11.72 3.40 -10.16
C LEU A 250 -10.25 3.72 -10.50
N PRO A 251 -9.60 4.66 -9.80
CA PRO A 251 -8.15 4.88 -9.92
C PRO A 251 -7.36 3.76 -9.23
N ASN A 252 -6.07 3.58 -9.54
CA ASN A 252 -5.19 2.67 -8.81
C ASN A 252 -4.13 3.47 -8.03
N PRO A 253 -4.16 3.52 -6.69
CA PRO A 253 -5.05 2.80 -5.78
C PRO A 253 -6.40 3.53 -5.62
N ALA A 254 -7.38 2.88 -4.99
CA ALA A 254 -8.66 3.47 -4.65
C ALA A 254 -9.09 3.16 -3.21
N SER A 255 -9.82 4.10 -2.62
CA SER A 255 -10.56 3.90 -1.37
C SER A 255 -12.03 4.19 -1.64
N PHE A 256 -12.90 3.25 -1.28
CA PHE A 256 -14.34 3.37 -1.49
C PHE A 256 -15.11 2.66 -0.37
N LYS A 257 -16.43 2.90 -0.32
CA LYS A 257 -17.31 2.37 0.72
C LYS A 257 -18.40 1.53 0.06
N ILE A 258 -18.59 0.30 0.55
CA ILE A 258 -19.73 -0.55 0.21
C ILE A 258 -20.51 -0.75 1.50
N ASN A 259 -21.72 -0.18 1.59
CA ASN A 259 -22.49 -0.08 2.84
C ASN A 259 -21.60 0.46 3.96
N ASP A 260 -21.53 -0.13 5.15
CA ASP A 260 -20.73 0.36 6.27
C ASP A 260 -19.22 0.00 6.18
N ILE A 261 -18.81 -0.76 5.17
CA ILE A 261 -17.45 -1.28 5.04
C ILE A 261 -16.59 -0.38 4.14
N ASN A 262 -15.45 0.08 4.68
CA ASN A 262 -14.45 0.83 3.92
C ASN A 262 -13.45 -0.14 3.28
N PHE A 263 -13.29 -0.04 1.97
CA PHE A 263 -12.32 -0.78 1.19
C PHE A 263 -11.17 0.14 0.79
N GLY A 264 -9.95 -0.37 0.93
CA GLY A 264 -8.75 0.19 0.30
C GLY A 264 -8.17 -0.86 -0.63
N ILE A 265 -8.08 -0.55 -1.93
CA ILE A 265 -7.58 -1.46 -2.95
C ILE A 265 -6.38 -0.84 -3.66
N VAL A 266 -5.37 -1.67 -3.90
CA VAL A 266 -4.17 -1.35 -4.66
C VAL A 266 -3.88 -2.49 -5.60
N ASN A 267 -3.72 -2.19 -6.89
CA ASN A 267 -3.33 -3.16 -7.90
C ASN A 267 -1.86 -2.99 -8.25
N SER A 268 -1.02 -3.27 -7.25
CA SER A 268 0.44 -3.35 -7.40
C SER A 268 0.97 -4.38 -6.43
N ASP A 269 2.08 -5.02 -6.78
CA ASP A 269 2.70 -6.06 -5.94
C ASP A 269 3.50 -5.49 -4.76
N ILE A 270 2.97 -4.45 -4.08
CA ILE A 270 3.66 -3.74 -3.01
C ILE A 270 4.15 -4.67 -1.89
N LEU A 271 3.37 -5.70 -1.52
CA LEU A 271 3.81 -6.68 -0.52
C LEU A 271 5.03 -7.48 -1.00
N MET A 272 5.08 -7.87 -2.27
CA MET A 272 6.26 -8.51 -2.84
C MET A 272 7.44 -7.53 -2.88
N HIS A 273 7.23 -6.28 -3.30
CA HIS A 273 8.25 -5.25 -3.39
C HIS A 273 8.91 -5.01 -2.02
N MET A 274 8.08 -4.80 -0.99
CA MET A 274 8.54 -4.62 0.39
C MET A 274 9.24 -5.88 0.91
N SER A 275 8.72 -7.07 0.61
CA SER A 275 9.35 -8.32 1.05
C SER A 275 10.81 -8.41 0.57
N LYS A 276 11.11 -7.95 -0.65
CA LYS A 276 12.47 -8.01 -1.22
C LYS A 276 13.44 -7.07 -0.49
N GLN A 277 12.94 -5.99 0.12
CA GLN A 277 13.74 -4.92 0.74
C GLN A 277 13.70 -4.91 2.28
N GLU A 278 12.77 -5.63 2.89
CA GLU A 278 12.64 -5.72 4.35
C GLU A 278 13.82 -6.46 5.00
N ILE A 279 14.31 -5.91 6.11
CA ILE A 279 15.14 -6.61 7.10
C ILE A 279 14.36 -6.77 8.40
N SER A 280 14.48 -7.93 9.05
CA SER A 280 13.86 -8.13 10.36
C SER A 280 14.71 -9.00 11.28
N ARG A 281 14.60 -8.71 12.58
CA ARG A 281 15.04 -9.56 13.69
C ARG A 281 13.83 -9.78 14.58
N ARG A 282 13.54 -11.04 14.90
CA ARG A 282 12.39 -11.40 15.74
C ARG A 282 12.85 -11.61 17.17
N ALA A 283 12.02 -11.18 18.12
CA ALA A 283 12.20 -11.55 19.51
C ALA A 283 11.94 -13.07 19.69
N PRO A 284 12.57 -13.72 20.68
CA PRO A 284 12.24 -15.11 21.02
C PRO A 284 10.75 -15.28 21.29
N GLY A 285 10.11 -16.24 20.62
CA GLY A 285 8.68 -16.54 20.78
C GLY A 285 7.73 -15.73 19.88
N ASP A 286 8.23 -14.78 19.08
CA ASP A 286 7.40 -14.07 18.10
C ASP A 286 6.98 -15.00 16.94
N LYS A 287 5.67 -15.23 16.84
CA LYS A 287 5.03 -16.08 15.83
C LYS A 287 4.46 -15.31 14.64
N LEU A 288 4.63 -13.98 14.60
CA LEU A 288 4.06 -13.17 13.52
C LEU A 288 4.70 -13.57 12.18
N ASN A 289 3.85 -14.04 11.27
CA ASN A 289 4.31 -14.42 9.94
C ASN A 289 4.72 -13.17 9.12
N ARG A 290 5.50 -13.39 8.07
CA ARG A 290 6.05 -12.29 7.27
C ARG A 290 4.96 -11.46 6.58
N LEU A 291 3.91 -12.11 6.06
CA LEU A 291 2.84 -11.42 5.34
C LEU A 291 2.07 -10.47 6.26
N ALA A 292 1.68 -10.92 7.44
CA ALA A 292 1.00 -10.11 8.45
C ALA A 292 1.85 -8.90 8.88
N ARG A 293 3.17 -9.06 8.96
CA ARG A 293 4.10 -7.97 9.25
C ARG A 293 4.17 -6.94 8.10
N LEU A 294 4.27 -7.41 6.86
CA LEU A 294 4.25 -6.53 5.68
C LEU A 294 2.92 -5.76 5.55
N SER A 295 1.79 -6.44 5.78
CA SER A 295 0.47 -5.78 5.81
C SER A 295 0.37 -4.74 6.93
N SER A 296 0.95 -5.04 8.11
CA SER A 296 1.01 -4.09 9.23
C SER A 296 1.84 -2.84 8.88
N HIS A 297 2.90 -2.99 8.09
CA HIS A 297 3.66 -1.85 7.57
C HIS A 297 2.82 -0.97 6.65
N LEU A 298 2.04 -1.53 5.72
CA LEU A 298 1.16 -0.73 4.86
C LEU A 298 0.18 0.12 5.67
N ILE A 299 -0.50 -0.51 6.63
CA ILE A 299 -1.51 0.16 7.45
C ILE A 299 -0.89 1.24 8.35
N SER A 300 0.24 0.94 9.01
CA SER A 300 0.91 1.90 9.89
C SER A 300 1.50 3.10 9.12
N GLN A 301 2.01 2.87 7.91
CA GLN A 301 2.60 3.92 7.08
C GLN A 301 1.57 4.71 6.28
N ARG A 302 0.27 4.36 6.39
CA ARG A 302 -0.86 5.12 5.82
C ARG A 302 -0.69 5.45 4.33
N SER A 303 -0.07 4.54 3.59
CA SER A 303 0.18 4.69 2.16
C SER A 303 0.01 3.32 1.50
N PHE A 304 -0.58 3.31 0.31
CA PHE A 304 -0.67 2.11 -0.52
C PHE A 304 0.68 1.71 -1.13
N TYR A 305 1.69 2.60 -1.10
CA TYR A 305 3.04 2.32 -1.58
C TYR A 305 4.09 3.07 -0.73
N PRO A 306 4.40 2.61 0.49
CA PRO A 306 5.32 3.30 1.40
C PRO A 306 6.81 3.02 1.10
N LEU A 307 7.11 2.07 0.21
CA LEU A 307 8.49 1.71 -0.14
C LEU A 307 9.13 2.81 -0.97
N TYR A 308 10.23 3.38 -0.46
CA TYR A 308 10.96 4.44 -1.15
C TYR A 308 12.49 4.27 -1.01
N PRO A 309 13.26 4.35 -2.11
CA PRO A 309 12.78 4.38 -3.51
C PRO A 309 11.99 3.12 -3.91
N PRO A 310 11.13 3.20 -4.93
CA PRO A 310 10.49 2.02 -5.51
C PRO A 310 11.50 0.97 -5.95
N VAL A 311 11.08 -0.30 -6.01
CA VAL A 311 11.95 -1.35 -6.58
C VAL A 311 12.24 -1.06 -8.06
N LYS A 312 13.41 -1.50 -8.53
CA LYS A 312 13.78 -1.39 -9.94
C LYS A 312 12.69 -1.98 -10.85
N GLY A 313 12.24 -1.18 -11.81
CA GLY A 313 11.17 -1.55 -12.75
C GLY A 313 9.75 -1.18 -12.29
N ALA A 314 9.56 -0.71 -11.05
CA ALA A 314 8.29 -0.13 -10.64
C ALA A 314 8.22 1.34 -11.05
N ASN A 315 7.19 1.71 -11.79
CA ASN A 315 6.93 3.07 -12.22
C ASN A 315 6.03 3.76 -11.19
N VAL A 316 6.63 4.50 -10.26
CA VAL A 316 5.90 5.21 -9.21
C VAL A 316 6.27 6.68 -9.23
N ASP A 317 5.25 7.53 -9.37
CA ASP A 317 5.36 8.96 -9.24
C ASP A 317 5.08 9.38 -7.78
N HIS A 318 6.08 10.01 -7.17
CA HIS A 318 6.05 10.50 -5.78
C HIS A 318 5.84 12.02 -5.68
N SER A 319 5.53 12.68 -6.80
CA SER A 319 5.30 14.13 -6.84
C SER A 319 4.05 14.59 -6.09
#